data_AF-X0W8W5-F1
#
_entry.id   AF-X0W8W5-F1
#
_cell.length_a   1.000
_cell.length_b   1.000
_cell.length_c   1.000
_cell.angle_alpha   90.00
_cell.angle_beta   90.00
_cell.angle_gamma   90.00
#
_symmetry.space_group_name_H-M   'P 1'
#
loop_
_entity.id
_entity.type
_entity.pdbx_description
1 polymer ?
#
loop_
_entity_poly.entity_id
_entity_poly.type
_entity_poly.pdbx_seq_one_letter_code
_entity_poly.pdbx_strand_id
1 'polypeptide(L)'
;EQQIGPNTPVTVEATNTEGSDTQSFDIDVAGIAPTITSIPIEVAIAGLPYSYDVDANGIPAPGYSLLTAPAGMIIDVNTGLIQWTPTEQQIGPNTPVTVEAANTEGSDTQSFDIAVAGIAPTITSMPVEVAIAGLPYSYDVDANGIPAPDYSLVTAPAGMTINVNTGLIQWTAEPNQIGDVNVIVEANNIAGFDRQSFSITVLPSDNFDDNRRSAMWRLFVEDYGNTWVLEDANRLNVRGTGDVNDLVAFYAANGWSFDV
;
A
#
# COMPACT_ATOMS: atom_id res chain seq x y z
N GLU A 1 20.33 -24.09 41.17
CA GLU A 1 20.49 -22.62 41.24
C GLU A 1 21.97 -22.32 41.22
N GLN A 2 22.42 -21.40 40.37
CA GLN A 2 23.82 -20.94 40.38
C GLN A 2 23.91 -19.86 41.46
N GLN A 3 24.75 -20.09 42.47
CA GLN A 3 24.85 -19.24 43.65
C GLN A 3 25.85 -18.11 43.38
N ILE A 4 25.33 -16.88 43.34
CA ILE A 4 26.13 -15.65 43.31
C ILE A 4 25.84 -14.91 44.63
N GLY A 5 26.90 -14.53 45.35
CA GLY A 5 26.82 -13.99 46.71
C GLY A 5 27.77 -14.71 47.69
N PRO A 6 27.91 -14.25 48.95
CA PRO A 6 28.81 -14.87 49.92
C PRO A 6 28.39 -16.32 50.13
N ASN A 7 29.29 -17.25 49.80
CA ASN A 7 28.93 -18.66 49.67
C ASN A 7 28.78 -19.38 51.01
N THR A 8 28.05 -20.49 50.96
CA THR A 8 28.07 -21.52 52.01
C THR A 8 29.42 -22.24 51.90
N PRO A 9 30.21 -22.34 52.99
CA PRO A 9 31.57 -22.88 52.93
C PRO A 9 31.57 -24.32 52.41
N VAL A 10 32.40 -24.59 51.40
CA VAL A 10 32.67 -25.96 50.95
C VAL A 10 33.53 -26.62 52.02
N THR A 11 33.03 -27.70 52.60
CA THR A 11 33.73 -28.42 53.67
C THR A 11 34.22 -29.76 53.15
N VAL A 12 35.51 -30.03 53.32
CA VAL A 12 36.17 -31.29 53.02
C VAL A 12 36.55 -31.94 54.34
N GLU A 13 36.01 -33.15 54.58
CA GLU A 13 36.39 -33.99 55.73
C GLU A 13 37.37 -35.07 55.27
N ALA A 14 38.49 -35.18 55.97
CA ALA A 14 39.44 -36.27 55.82
C ALA A 14 39.39 -37.16 57.07
N THR A 15 39.17 -38.46 56.89
CA THR A 15 38.99 -39.41 58.00
C THR A 15 39.89 -40.62 57.85
N ASN A 16 40.47 -41.09 58.95
CA ASN A 16 41.15 -42.38 59.05
C ASN A 16 40.69 -43.15 60.31
N THR A 17 41.31 -44.28 60.62
CA THR A 17 40.91 -45.14 61.76
C THR A 17 41.09 -44.46 63.12
N GLU A 18 41.87 -43.39 63.20
CA GLU A 18 42.22 -42.68 64.43
C GLU A 18 41.46 -41.35 64.62
N GLY A 19 40.74 -40.87 63.59
CA GLY A 19 39.93 -39.65 63.69
C GLY A 19 39.62 -38.98 62.35
N SER A 20 38.94 -37.83 62.40
CA SER A 20 38.69 -36.96 61.25
C SER A 20 39.15 -35.53 61.48
N ASP A 21 39.44 -34.85 60.37
CA ASP A 21 39.72 -33.42 60.31
C ASP A 21 38.89 -32.79 59.19
N THR A 22 38.44 -31.56 59.41
CA THR A 22 37.59 -30.83 58.46
C THR A 22 38.25 -29.52 58.08
N GLN A 23 38.39 -29.28 56.78
CA GLN A 23 38.78 -27.99 56.24
C GLN A 23 37.63 -27.38 55.46
N SER A 24 37.39 -26.09 55.69
CA SER A 24 36.38 -25.32 54.95
C SER A 24 37.07 -24.24 54.12
N PHE A 25 36.58 -24.01 52.91
CA PHE A 25 36.96 -22.89 52.06
C PHE A 25 35.72 -22.28 51.39
N ASP A 26 35.76 -20.96 51.20
CA ASP A 26 34.75 -20.23 50.44
C ASP A 26 35.17 -20.23 48.96
N ILE A 27 34.22 -20.53 48.07
CA ILE A 27 34.37 -20.30 46.64
C ILE A 27 33.61 -19.01 46.35
N ASP A 28 34.18 -18.03 45.65
CA ASP A 28 33.39 -16.91 45.14
C ASP A 28 33.24 -17.06 43.62
N VAL A 29 32.00 -17.09 43.14
CA VAL A 29 31.71 -16.99 41.71
C VAL A 29 31.40 -15.54 41.40
N ALA A 30 32.32 -14.86 40.70
CA ALA A 30 32.10 -13.50 40.26
C ALA A 30 30.98 -13.45 39.21
N GLY A 31 30.03 -12.55 39.41
CA GLY A 31 29.06 -12.22 38.38
C GLY A 31 29.70 -11.45 37.22
N ILE A 32 28.94 -11.31 36.14
CA ILE A 32 29.33 -10.59 34.93
C ILE A 32 28.24 -9.56 34.63
N ALA A 33 28.60 -8.28 34.64
CA ALA A 33 27.69 -7.21 34.22
C ALA A 33 27.24 -7.42 32.76
N PRO A 34 26.03 -6.95 32.39
CA PRO A 34 25.52 -7.20 31.06
C PRO A 34 26.35 -6.52 29.97
N THR A 35 26.30 -7.08 28.76
CA THR A 35 26.83 -6.42 27.56
C THR A 35 25.94 -6.76 26.38
N ILE A 36 25.33 -5.75 25.76
CA ILE A 36 24.48 -5.89 24.58
C ILE A 36 25.39 -6.17 23.38
N THR A 37 25.04 -7.20 22.62
CA THR A 37 25.81 -7.69 21.47
C THR A 37 25.06 -7.65 20.15
N SER A 38 23.73 -7.48 20.19
CA SER A 38 22.90 -7.32 19.00
C SER A 38 23.06 -5.94 18.35
N ILE A 39 22.74 -5.85 17.07
CA ILE A 39 22.73 -4.62 16.28
C ILE A 39 21.27 -4.28 15.95
N PRO A 40 20.81 -3.04 16.21
CA PRO A 40 19.42 -2.66 16.00
C PRO A 40 19.03 -2.59 14.52
N ILE A 41 17.73 -2.75 14.27
CA ILE A 41 17.12 -2.52 12.97
C ILE A 41 16.62 -1.07 12.94
N GLU A 42 17.29 -0.22 12.16
CA GLU A 42 17.05 1.24 12.18
C GLU A 42 15.97 1.70 11.18
N VAL A 43 15.17 0.77 10.62
CA VAL A 43 14.10 1.08 9.67
C VAL A 43 12.82 0.35 10.04
N ALA A 44 11.71 1.06 10.00
CA ALA A 44 10.36 0.51 10.12
C ALA A 44 9.45 1.11 9.05
N ILE A 45 8.32 0.46 8.79
CA ILE A 45 7.30 0.95 7.85
C ILE A 45 6.01 1.16 8.65
N ALA A 46 5.40 2.33 8.53
CA ALA A 46 4.14 2.63 9.19
C ALA A 46 3.05 1.60 8.83
N GLY A 47 2.31 1.14 9.83
CA GLY A 47 1.28 0.11 9.71
C GLY A 47 1.80 -1.33 9.61
N LEU A 48 3.12 -1.55 9.52
CA LEU A 48 3.71 -2.89 9.49
C LEU A 48 4.39 -3.25 10.82
N PRO A 49 4.36 -4.53 11.23
CA PRO A 49 5.02 -4.95 12.45
C PRO A 49 6.54 -4.81 12.33
N TYR A 50 7.13 -4.18 13.33
CA TYR A 50 8.57 -4.11 13.60
C TYR A 50 8.90 -5.06 14.75
N SER A 51 10.01 -5.79 14.61
CA SER A 51 10.52 -6.67 15.65
C SER A 51 12.04 -6.66 15.66
N TYR A 52 12.62 -6.60 16.86
CA TYR A 52 14.06 -6.63 17.07
C TYR A 52 14.35 -7.43 18.35
N ASP A 53 15.27 -8.37 18.26
CA ASP A 53 15.70 -9.20 19.38
C ASP A 53 16.98 -8.60 20.00
N VAL A 54 16.90 -8.21 21.27
CA VAL A 54 18.03 -7.60 21.98
C VAL A 54 18.81 -8.70 22.70
N ASP A 55 20.00 -9.01 22.19
CA ASP A 55 20.87 -10.02 22.75
C ASP A 55 21.89 -9.39 23.69
N ALA A 56 21.85 -9.75 24.98
CA ALA A 56 22.88 -9.40 25.95
C ALA A 56 23.44 -10.62 26.68
N ASN A 57 24.77 -10.64 26.84
CA ASN A 57 25.42 -11.56 27.77
C ASN A 57 25.37 -10.99 29.18
N GLY A 58 25.53 -11.84 30.21
CA GLY A 58 25.59 -11.42 31.61
C GLY A 58 25.34 -12.59 32.56
N ILE A 59 25.89 -12.50 33.76
CA ILE A 59 25.70 -13.50 34.82
C ILE A 59 25.41 -12.76 36.15
N PRO A 60 24.20 -12.86 36.72
CA PRO A 60 23.02 -13.59 36.24
C PRO A 60 22.51 -13.10 34.88
N ALA A 61 21.63 -13.87 34.24
CA ALA A 61 21.02 -13.46 32.97
C ALA A 61 20.35 -12.08 33.12
N PRO A 62 20.57 -11.15 32.18
CA PRO A 62 20.00 -9.81 32.26
C PRO A 62 18.50 -9.82 32.02
N GLY A 63 17.80 -8.87 32.66
CA GLY A 63 16.46 -8.46 32.27
C GLY A 63 16.52 -7.23 31.36
N TYR A 64 15.52 -7.10 30.48
CA TYR A 64 15.48 -6.05 29.46
C TYR A 64 14.40 -5.01 29.72
N SER A 65 14.68 -3.74 29.41
CA SER A 65 13.70 -2.66 29.52
C SER A 65 13.91 -1.56 28.47
N LEU A 66 12.85 -0.83 28.14
CA LEU A 66 12.92 0.36 27.29
C LEU A 66 13.01 1.61 28.16
N LEU A 67 14.13 2.33 28.08
CA LEU A 67 14.32 3.62 28.74
C LEU A 67 13.73 4.77 27.93
N THR A 68 13.75 4.66 26.61
CA THR A 68 13.11 5.59 25.68
C THR A 68 12.51 4.77 24.54
N ALA A 69 11.26 5.04 24.21
CA ALA A 69 10.56 4.34 23.13
C ALA A 69 9.41 5.18 22.58
N PRO A 70 9.05 5.01 21.29
CA PRO A 70 7.82 5.56 20.75
C PRO A 70 6.58 4.93 21.40
N ALA A 71 5.46 5.64 21.33
CA ALA A 71 4.18 5.11 21.79
C ALA A 71 3.85 3.78 21.09
N GLY A 72 3.44 2.78 21.88
CA GLY A 72 3.06 1.45 21.41
C GLY A 72 4.20 0.45 21.26
N MET A 73 5.45 0.85 21.43
CA MET A 73 6.59 -0.08 21.46
C MET A 73 6.69 -0.76 22.82
N ILE A 74 6.86 -2.07 22.81
CA ILE A 74 7.03 -2.91 24.01
C ILE A 74 8.28 -3.77 23.89
N ILE A 75 8.79 -4.22 25.03
CA ILE A 75 9.88 -5.20 25.11
C ILE A 75 9.50 -6.30 26.11
N ASP A 76 9.79 -7.54 25.77
CA ASP A 76 9.69 -8.64 26.74
C ASP A 76 10.92 -8.66 27.65
N VAL A 77 10.68 -8.61 28.96
CA VAL A 77 11.72 -8.45 29.99
C VAL A 77 12.70 -9.63 30.06
N ASN A 78 12.31 -10.82 29.63
CA ASN A 78 13.14 -12.03 29.77
C ASN A 78 13.85 -12.40 28.47
N THR A 79 13.25 -12.07 27.32
CA THR A 79 13.76 -12.45 26.00
C THR A 79 14.43 -11.30 25.28
N GLY A 80 14.15 -10.04 25.62
CA GLY A 80 14.68 -8.89 24.89
C GLY A 80 13.93 -8.60 23.59
N LEU A 81 12.85 -9.33 23.29
CA LEU A 81 12.07 -9.15 22.07
C LEU A 81 11.30 -7.83 22.11
N ILE A 82 11.74 -6.88 21.30
CA ILE A 82 11.01 -5.64 21.01
C ILE A 82 9.94 -5.93 19.96
N GLN A 83 8.74 -5.42 20.21
CA GLN A 83 7.62 -5.43 19.26
C GLN A 83 7.01 -4.04 19.16
N TRP A 84 6.73 -3.63 17.92
CA TRP A 84 6.13 -2.33 17.64
C TRP A 84 5.37 -2.36 16.31
N THR A 85 4.41 -1.47 16.13
CA THR A 85 3.77 -1.20 14.84
C THR A 85 3.62 0.31 14.74
N PRO A 86 4.50 1.01 14.00
CA PRO A 86 4.46 2.45 13.90
C PRO A 86 3.13 2.91 13.31
N THR A 87 2.58 4.00 13.83
CA THR A 87 1.42 4.67 13.22
C THR A 87 1.87 5.65 12.14
N GLU A 88 0.92 6.14 11.33
CA GLU A 88 1.20 7.14 10.30
C GLU A 88 1.78 8.43 10.89
N GLN A 89 1.36 8.81 12.10
CA GLN A 89 1.86 10.00 12.80
C GLN A 89 3.30 9.85 13.28
N GLN A 90 3.85 8.63 13.24
CA GLN A 90 5.22 8.31 13.62
C GLN A 90 6.16 8.26 12.42
N ILE A 91 5.68 8.51 11.19
CA ILE A 91 6.53 8.63 10.00
C ILE A 91 7.53 9.78 10.18
N GLY A 92 8.81 9.47 9.99
CA GLY A 92 9.89 10.42 10.19
C GLY A 92 11.26 9.75 10.28
N PRO A 93 12.35 10.51 10.12
CA PRO A 93 13.69 9.95 10.03
C PRO A 93 14.26 9.50 11.39
N ASN A 94 13.78 10.03 12.51
CA ASN A 94 14.44 9.91 13.82
C ASN A 94 13.45 9.57 14.94
N THR A 95 13.09 8.30 15.08
CA THR A 95 12.33 7.81 16.23
C THR A 95 13.29 7.25 17.28
N PRO A 96 13.54 7.94 18.41
CA PRO A 96 14.56 7.53 19.36
C PRO A 96 14.11 6.30 20.16
N VAL A 97 15.03 5.34 20.29
CA VAL A 97 14.89 4.16 21.14
C VAL A 97 16.13 4.02 22.00
N THR A 98 15.95 3.72 23.28
CA THR A 98 17.03 3.31 24.18
C THR A 98 16.58 2.11 24.97
N VAL A 99 17.32 1.01 24.82
CA VAL A 99 17.13 -0.23 25.56
C VAL A 99 18.21 -0.37 26.63
N GLU A 100 17.84 -0.97 27.75
CA GLU A 100 18.75 -1.35 28.83
C GLU A 100 18.67 -2.86 29.08
N ALA A 101 19.83 -3.49 29.23
CA ALA A 101 19.98 -4.84 29.77
C ALA A 101 20.64 -4.73 31.16
N ALA A 102 19.99 -5.25 32.21
CA ALA A 102 20.43 -5.08 33.59
C ALA A 102 20.39 -6.39 34.40
N ASN A 103 21.37 -6.59 35.28
CA ASN A 103 21.38 -7.64 36.32
C ASN A 103 21.93 -7.07 37.64
N THR A 104 22.22 -7.93 38.62
CA THR A 104 22.75 -7.51 39.93
C THR A 104 24.16 -6.92 39.89
N GLU A 105 24.89 -7.17 38.81
CA GLU A 105 26.28 -6.77 38.64
C GLU A 105 26.43 -5.45 37.87
N GLY A 106 25.38 -5.00 37.17
CA GLY A 106 25.36 -3.73 36.44
C GLY A 106 24.31 -3.69 35.33
N SER A 107 24.45 -2.71 34.44
CA SER A 107 23.66 -2.58 33.23
C SER A 107 24.48 -2.10 32.04
N ASP A 108 23.95 -2.36 30.84
CA ASP A 108 24.44 -1.84 29.57
C ASP A 108 23.28 -1.27 28.77
N THR A 109 23.53 -0.22 27.99
CA THR A 109 22.49 0.49 27.23
C THR A 109 22.86 0.62 25.76
N GLN A 110 21.84 0.53 24.91
CA GLN A 110 21.97 0.73 23.47
C GLN A 110 20.93 1.76 23.02
N SER A 111 21.40 2.87 22.46
CA SER A 111 20.57 3.92 21.89
C SER A 111 20.70 3.93 20.37
N PHE A 112 19.58 4.06 19.68
CA PHE A 112 19.49 4.14 18.22
C PHE A 112 18.23 4.91 17.80
N ASP A 113 18.21 5.37 16.57
CA ASP A 113 17.05 6.01 15.95
C ASP A 113 16.45 5.08 14.89
N ILE A 114 15.13 4.98 14.85
CA ILE A 114 14.42 4.26 13.79
C ILE A 114 13.84 5.27 12.79
N ALA A 115 14.20 5.11 11.52
CA ALA A 115 13.56 5.78 10.41
C ALA A 115 12.25 5.06 10.06
N VAL A 116 11.12 5.72 10.30
CA VAL A 116 9.79 5.20 9.95
C VAL A 116 9.42 5.72 8.58
N ALA A 117 9.33 4.83 7.61
CA ALA A 117 8.91 5.13 6.25
C ALA A 117 7.39 4.99 6.08
N GLY A 118 6.83 5.82 5.19
CA GLY A 118 5.50 5.58 4.63
C GLY A 118 5.55 4.57 3.47
N ILE A 119 4.41 4.34 2.85
CA ILE A 119 4.25 3.55 1.64
C ILE A 119 3.85 4.51 0.52
N ALA A 120 4.67 4.60 -0.53
CA ALA A 120 4.36 5.43 -1.69
C ALA A 120 3.06 4.96 -2.36
N PRO A 121 2.30 5.86 -3.01
CA PRO A 121 1.04 5.48 -3.62
C PRO A 121 1.20 4.46 -4.75
N THR A 122 0.15 3.70 -5.02
CA THR A 122 0.06 2.84 -6.21
C THR A 122 -1.38 2.83 -6.70
N ILE A 123 -1.60 3.31 -7.92
CA ILE A 123 -2.93 3.33 -8.54
C ILE A 123 -3.30 1.92 -8.99
N THR A 124 -4.47 1.45 -8.56
CA THR A 124 -4.97 0.08 -8.81
C THR A 124 -6.22 0.03 -9.68
N SER A 125 -6.90 1.15 -9.87
CA SER A 125 -8.07 1.24 -10.75
C SER A 125 -7.69 1.27 -12.23
N MET A 126 -8.64 0.94 -13.10
CA MET A 126 -8.50 1.06 -14.56
C MET A 126 -9.44 2.15 -15.08
N PRO A 127 -8.98 3.02 -16.00
CA PRO A 127 -9.77 4.14 -16.50
C PRO A 127 -10.91 3.69 -17.41
N VAL A 128 -11.95 4.52 -17.47
CA VAL A 128 -12.98 4.44 -18.50
C VAL A 128 -12.48 5.21 -19.71
N GLU A 129 -12.25 4.53 -20.83
CA GLU A 129 -11.58 5.11 -22.01
C GLU A 129 -12.54 5.63 -23.08
N VAL A 130 -13.85 5.66 -22.80
CA VAL A 130 -14.86 6.19 -23.73
C VAL A 130 -15.76 7.20 -23.02
N ALA A 131 -16.00 8.34 -23.67
CA ALA A 131 -16.98 9.32 -23.25
C ALA A 131 -17.89 9.70 -24.42
N ILE A 132 -19.09 10.19 -24.11
CA ILE A 132 -20.02 10.72 -25.11
C ILE A 132 -20.17 12.21 -24.82
N ALA A 133 -20.01 13.05 -25.85
CA ALA A 133 -20.18 14.49 -25.74
C ALA A 133 -21.54 14.83 -25.09
N GLY A 134 -21.58 15.81 -24.20
CA GLY A 134 -22.79 16.22 -23.50
C GLY A 134 -23.32 15.27 -22.42
N LEU A 135 -22.76 14.06 -22.27
CA LEU A 135 -23.09 13.14 -21.18
C LEU A 135 -22.05 13.22 -20.05
N PRO A 136 -22.47 13.00 -18.78
CA PRO A 136 -21.53 12.94 -17.67
C PRO A 136 -20.63 11.71 -17.79
N TYR A 137 -19.33 11.96 -17.72
CA TYR A 137 -18.27 10.99 -17.53
C TYR A 137 -17.86 10.97 -16.06
N SER A 138 -17.61 9.77 -15.54
CA SER A 138 -17.17 9.56 -14.17
C SER A 138 -16.14 8.43 -14.14
N TYR A 139 -15.06 8.64 -13.42
CA TYR A 139 -14.05 7.61 -13.15
C TYR A 139 -13.55 7.76 -11.73
N ASP A 140 -13.57 6.67 -10.96
CA ASP A 140 -13.06 6.64 -9.59
C ASP A 140 -11.63 6.11 -9.59
N VAL A 141 -10.69 6.94 -9.15
CA VAL A 141 -9.26 6.59 -9.13
C VAL A 141 -8.94 6.00 -7.76
N ASP A 142 -8.68 4.70 -7.73
CA ASP A 142 -8.31 3.98 -6.52
C ASP A 142 -6.78 3.86 -6.44
N ALA A 143 -6.20 4.35 -5.34
CA ALA A 143 -4.80 4.12 -5.01
C ALA A 143 -4.62 3.70 -3.55
N ASN A 144 -3.70 2.75 -3.33
CA ASN A 144 -3.19 2.43 -2.01
C ASN A 144 -2.04 3.38 -1.65
N GLY A 145 -1.69 3.48 -0.38
CA GLY A 145 -0.54 4.27 0.11
C GLY A 145 -0.66 4.57 1.61
N ILE A 146 0.47 4.86 2.25
CA ILE A 146 0.52 5.30 3.65
C ILE A 146 1.46 6.52 3.75
N PRO A 147 0.97 7.70 4.15
CA PRO A 147 -0.43 8.04 4.40
C PRO A 147 -1.32 7.89 3.16
N ALA A 148 -2.64 7.95 3.34
CA ALA A 148 -3.58 7.95 2.22
C ALA A 148 -3.20 9.03 1.18
N PRO A 149 -3.23 8.70 -0.13
CA PRO A 149 -2.81 9.64 -1.17
C PRO A 149 -3.85 10.73 -1.43
N ASP A 150 -3.34 11.91 -1.78
CA ASP A 150 -4.10 12.96 -2.44
C ASP A 150 -4.07 12.76 -3.96
N TYR A 151 -5.18 13.07 -4.63
CA TYR A 151 -5.34 12.89 -6.07
C TYR A 151 -5.32 14.22 -6.84
N SER A 152 -4.68 14.24 -8.00
CA SER A 152 -4.63 15.40 -8.87
C SER A 152 -4.60 15.05 -10.36
N LEU A 153 -5.06 15.97 -11.20
CA LEU A 153 -4.95 15.88 -12.65
C LEU A 153 -3.70 16.64 -13.11
N VAL A 154 -2.71 15.91 -13.61
CA VAL A 154 -1.49 16.46 -14.21
C VAL A 154 -1.76 16.93 -15.64
N THR A 155 -2.59 16.20 -16.37
CA THR A 155 -3.06 16.57 -17.71
C THR A 155 -4.52 16.17 -17.82
N ALA A 156 -5.37 17.09 -18.30
CA ALA A 156 -6.80 16.84 -18.45
C ALA A 156 -7.40 17.76 -19.53
N PRO A 157 -8.49 17.34 -20.18
CA PRO A 157 -9.28 18.21 -21.04
C PRO A 157 -9.96 19.32 -20.22
N ALA A 158 -10.30 20.43 -20.89
CA ALA A 158 -11.02 21.53 -20.25
C ALA A 158 -12.34 21.04 -19.62
N GLY A 159 -12.60 21.49 -18.40
CA GLY A 159 -13.82 21.16 -17.64
C GLY A 159 -13.75 19.86 -16.84
N MET A 160 -12.71 19.04 -16.98
CA MET A 160 -12.52 17.85 -16.15
C MET A 160 -11.99 18.24 -14.77
N THR A 161 -12.58 17.66 -13.73
CA THR A 161 -12.20 17.88 -12.32
C THR A 161 -11.94 16.55 -11.62
N ILE A 162 -11.19 16.60 -10.52
CA ILE A 162 -10.97 15.46 -9.64
C ILE A 162 -11.16 15.90 -8.18
N ASN A 163 -11.78 15.05 -7.37
CA ASN A 163 -11.81 15.25 -5.93
C ASN A 163 -10.47 14.82 -5.32
N VAL A 164 -9.79 15.75 -4.64
CA VAL A 164 -8.46 15.52 -4.08
C VAL A 164 -8.40 14.38 -3.06
N ASN A 165 -9.48 14.11 -2.32
CA ASN A 165 -9.49 13.10 -1.25
C ASN A 165 -10.10 11.77 -1.70
N THR A 166 -10.98 11.78 -2.70
CA THR A 166 -11.71 10.58 -3.12
C THR A 166 -11.26 10.03 -4.46
N GLY A 167 -10.46 10.76 -5.25
CA GLY A 167 -10.04 10.31 -6.58
C GLY A 167 -11.15 10.37 -7.65
N LEU A 168 -12.36 10.82 -7.29
CA LEU A 168 -13.49 10.87 -8.22
C LEU A 168 -13.27 11.94 -9.29
N ILE A 169 -13.04 11.50 -10.50
CA ILE A 169 -13.01 12.33 -11.71
C ILE A 169 -14.44 12.54 -12.21
N GLN A 170 -14.78 13.79 -12.49
CA GLN A 170 -16.04 14.18 -13.11
C GLN A 170 -15.77 15.07 -14.32
N TRP A 171 -16.52 14.83 -15.39
CA TRP A 171 -16.36 15.58 -16.62
C TRP A 171 -17.62 15.50 -17.49
N THR A 172 -17.88 16.53 -18.28
CA THR A 172 -18.87 16.49 -19.37
C THR A 172 -18.18 17.01 -20.61
N ALA A 173 -17.95 16.16 -21.59
CA ALA A 173 -17.21 16.53 -22.79
C ALA A 173 -18.02 17.50 -23.67
N GLU A 174 -17.39 18.56 -24.14
CA GLU A 174 -17.97 19.50 -25.09
C GLU A 174 -17.87 18.96 -26.54
N PRO A 175 -18.75 19.38 -27.47
CA PRO A 175 -18.69 18.93 -28.86
C PRO A 175 -17.38 19.23 -29.60
N ASN A 176 -16.62 20.25 -29.17
CA ASN A 176 -15.29 20.58 -29.70
C ASN A 176 -14.18 19.64 -29.16
N GLN A 177 -14.50 18.74 -28.23
CA GLN A 177 -13.59 17.75 -27.63
C GLN A 177 -13.79 16.33 -28.21
N ILE A 178 -14.60 16.18 -29.27
CA ILE A 178 -14.76 14.90 -30.00
C ILE A 178 -13.41 14.43 -30.56
N GLY A 179 -13.13 13.13 -30.41
CA GLY A 179 -11.84 12.51 -30.70
C GLY A 179 -11.10 12.11 -29.43
N ASP A 180 -9.82 11.80 -29.54
CA ASP A 180 -9.02 11.32 -28.42
C ASP A 180 -8.48 12.47 -27.57
N VAL A 181 -8.72 12.41 -26.26
CA VAL A 181 -8.15 13.33 -25.26
C VAL A 181 -7.27 12.58 -24.28
N ASN A 182 -6.13 13.16 -23.92
CA ASN A 182 -5.20 12.53 -22.98
C ASN A 182 -5.48 12.99 -21.55
N VAL A 183 -5.39 12.04 -20.63
CA VAL A 183 -5.51 12.28 -19.19
C VAL A 183 -4.32 11.66 -18.48
N ILE A 184 -3.72 12.43 -17.57
CA ILE A 184 -2.70 11.94 -16.63
C ILE A 184 -3.20 12.29 -15.23
N VAL A 185 -3.48 11.26 -14.44
CA VAL A 185 -3.82 11.39 -13.02
C VAL A 185 -2.60 11.01 -12.17
N GLU A 186 -2.45 11.68 -11.04
CA GLU A 186 -1.41 11.42 -10.03
C GLU A 186 -2.05 11.17 -8.67
N ALA A 187 -1.59 10.12 -7.99
CA ALA A 187 -1.82 9.87 -6.57
C ALA A 187 -0.51 10.15 -5.82
N ASN A 188 -0.51 11.05 -4.84
CA ASN A 188 0.69 11.53 -4.16
C ASN A 188 0.53 11.53 -2.63
N ASN A 189 1.58 11.15 -1.91
CA ASN A 189 1.72 11.34 -0.46
C ASN A 189 3.17 11.72 -0.10
N ILE A 190 3.48 11.80 1.19
CA ILE A 190 4.83 12.16 1.66
C ILE A 190 5.92 11.13 1.33
N ALA A 191 5.55 9.89 1.01
CA ALA A 191 6.47 8.80 0.66
C ALA A 191 6.73 8.72 -0.85
N GLY A 192 5.94 9.39 -1.69
CA GLY A 192 6.13 9.46 -3.13
C GLY A 192 4.83 9.67 -3.89
N PHE A 193 4.84 9.32 -5.17
CA PHE A 193 3.67 9.41 -6.04
C PHE A 193 3.64 8.27 -7.05
N ASP A 194 2.46 8.02 -7.61
CA ASP A 194 2.25 7.19 -8.79
C ASP A 194 1.37 7.92 -9.81
N ARG A 195 1.55 7.60 -11.09
CA ARG A 195 0.83 8.24 -12.20
C ARG A 195 0.23 7.22 -13.14
N GLN A 196 -1.00 7.48 -13.54
CA GLN A 196 -1.68 6.72 -14.59
C GLN A 196 -1.97 7.65 -15.77
N SER A 197 -1.49 7.25 -16.95
CA SER A 197 -1.73 7.93 -18.22
C SER A 197 -2.66 7.09 -19.08
N PHE A 198 -3.69 7.72 -19.65
CA PHE A 198 -4.64 7.06 -20.54
C PHE A 198 -5.24 8.06 -21.53
N SER A 199 -5.92 7.53 -22.54
CA SER A 199 -6.66 8.33 -23.52
C SER A 199 -8.15 8.01 -23.42
N ILE A 200 -8.99 9.03 -23.57
CA ILE A 200 -10.44 8.88 -23.65
C ILE A 200 -10.85 9.21 -25.08
N THR A 201 -11.49 8.25 -25.76
CA THR A 201 -12.14 8.50 -27.04
C THR A 201 -13.51 9.12 -26.80
N VAL A 202 -13.67 10.38 -27.19
CA VAL A 202 -14.92 11.13 -27.09
C VAL A 202 -15.73 10.92 -28.37
N LEU A 203 -16.88 10.28 -28.23
CA LEU A 203 -17.84 10.08 -29.29
C LEU A 203 -18.84 11.26 -29.35
N PRO A 204 -19.36 11.61 -30.53
CA PRO A 204 -20.45 12.58 -30.63
C PRO A 204 -21.68 12.12 -29.83
N SER A 205 -22.43 13.07 -29.25
CA SER A 205 -23.80 12.78 -28.82
C SER A 205 -24.63 12.51 -30.06
N ASP A 206 -25.04 11.27 -30.27
CA ASP A 206 -26.09 10.98 -31.23
C ASP A 206 -27.42 11.44 -30.64
N ASN A 207 -27.85 12.65 -30.99
CA ASN A 207 -29.25 12.96 -30.95
C ASN A 207 -29.78 12.72 -32.37
N PHE A 208 -30.54 11.66 -32.55
CA PHE A 208 -31.41 11.41 -33.71
C PHE A 208 -32.49 12.51 -33.93
N ASP A 209 -32.22 13.75 -33.49
CA ASP A 209 -32.98 15.00 -33.62
C ASP A 209 -32.11 16.12 -34.24
N ASP A 210 -30.89 15.79 -34.69
CA ASP A 210 -30.11 16.61 -35.60
C ASP A 210 -30.84 16.62 -36.95
N ASN A 211 -31.72 17.59 -37.15
CA ASN A 211 -32.27 17.93 -38.47
C ASN A 211 -31.18 18.45 -39.45
N ARG A 212 -29.88 18.18 -39.22
CA ARG A 212 -28.80 18.49 -40.16
C ARG A 212 -28.54 17.24 -40.99
N ARG A 213 -29.41 17.09 -42.00
CA ARG A 213 -29.12 16.35 -43.23
C ARG A 213 -27.64 16.50 -43.58
N SER A 214 -26.83 15.45 -43.40
CA SER A 214 -25.54 15.13 -44.07
C SER A 214 -24.51 14.42 -43.18
N ALA A 215 -24.90 13.48 -42.30
CA ALA A 215 -23.93 12.53 -41.74
C ALA A 215 -24.18 11.13 -42.34
N MET A 216 -23.44 10.78 -43.40
CA MET A 216 -23.39 9.39 -43.88
C MET A 216 -22.35 8.64 -43.05
N TRP A 217 -22.81 7.72 -42.20
CA TRP A 217 -21.93 6.84 -41.46
C TRP A 217 -21.73 5.54 -42.25
N ARG A 218 -20.47 5.16 -42.52
CA ARG A 218 -20.13 3.87 -43.15
C ARG A 218 -19.89 2.85 -42.04
N LEU A 219 -20.84 1.93 -41.86
CA LEU A 219 -20.64 0.74 -41.04
C LEU A 219 -19.87 -0.29 -41.87
N PHE A 220 -18.59 -0.52 -41.55
CA PHE A 220 -17.87 -1.67 -42.09
C PHE A 220 -18.32 -2.93 -41.34
N VAL A 221 -18.94 -3.84 -42.07
CA VAL A 221 -19.13 -5.22 -41.64
C VAL A 221 -18.25 -6.06 -42.54
N GLU A 222 -17.28 -6.75 -41.97
CA GLU A 222 -16.18 -7.42 -42.69
C GLU A 222 -16.68 -8.43 -43.75
N ASP A 223 -17.90 -8.96 -43.62
CA ASP A 223 -18.42 -10.03 -44.49
C ASP A 223 -19.46 -9.61 -45.55
N TYR A 224 -19.97 -8.36 -45.58
CA TYR A 224 -21.16 -8.01 -46.41
C TYR A 224 -21.06 -6.74 -47.27
N GLY A 225 -19.85 -6.23 -47.55
CA GLY A 225 -19.66 -5.09 -48.45
C GLY A 225 -20.28 -3.78 -47.93
N ASN A 226 -20.32 -2.75 -48.78
CA ASN A 226 -20.74 -1.40 -48.39
C ASN A 226 -22.23 -1.35 -47.97
N THR A 227 -22.47 -1.36 -46.66
CA THR A 227 -23.79 -1.08 -46.07
C THR A 227 -23.94 0.43 -45.86
N TRP A 228 -25.03 1.00 -46.36
CA TRP A 228 -25.33 2.43 -46.21
C TRP A 228 -26.52 2.60 -45.27
N VAL A 229 -26.34 3.41 -44.23
CA VAL A 229 -27.42 3.82 -43.32
C VAL A 229 -27.87 5.22 -43.75
N LEU A 230 -29.14 5.35 -44.12
CA LEU A 230 -29.78 6.61 -44.47
C LEU A 230 -30.80 6.97 -43.39
N GLU A 231 -30.74 8.20 -42.93
CA GLU A 231 -31.72 8.79 -42.05
C GLU A 231 -32.76 9.54 -42.90
N ASP A 232 -33.96 8.99 -43.00
CA ASP A 232 -35.12 9.70 -43.55
C ASP A 232 -36.21 9.76 -42.48
N ALA A 233 -36.53 10.96 -42.01
CA ALA A 233 -37.71 11.28 -41.21
C ALA A 233 -37.98 10.31 -40.03
N ASN A 234 -37.04 10.19 -39.10
CA ASN A 234 -37.09 9.33 -37.90
C ASN A 234 -37.06 7.81 -38.18
N ARG A 235 -36.58 7.35 -39.33
CA ARG A 235 -36.37 5.91 -39.60
C ARG A 235 -34.94 5.63 -40.03
N LEU A 236 -34.35 4.60 -39.41
CA LEU A 236 -33.07 4.01 -39.80
C LEU A 236 -33.30 3.14 -41.05
N ASN A 237 -32.93 3.61 -42.24
CA ASN A 237 -33.01 2.82 -43.46
C ASN A 237 -31.65 2.21 -43.78
N VAL A 238 -31.53 0.88 -43.64
CA VAL A 238 -30.34 0.14 -44.06
C VAL A 238 -30.49 -0.26 -45.53
N ARG A 239 -29.59 0.22 -46.40
CA ARG A 239 -29.52 -0.22 -47.81
C ARG A 239 -28.20 -0.95 -48.05
N GLY A 240 -28.31 -2.23 -48.41
CA GLY A 240 -27.21 -3.07 -48.88
C GLY A 240 -27.37 -3.41 -50.37
N THR A 241 -26.29 -3.85 -51.01
CA THR A 241 -26.28 -4.30 -52.42
C THR A 241 -26.39 -5.84 -52.55
N GLY A 242 -26.86 -6.53 -51.51
CA GLY A 242 -27.04 -7.98 -51.44
C GLY A 242 -28.39 -8.38 -50.83
N ASP A 243 -28.70 -9.68 -50.86
CA ASP A 243 -29.99 -10.26 -50.48
C ASP A 243 -30.45 -9.78 -49.10
N VAL A 244 -31.49 -8.94 -49.08
CA VAL A 244 -31.88 -8.07 -47.96
C VAL A 244 -32.44 -8.88 -46.76
N ASN A 245 -32.79 -10.14 -46.98
CA ASN A 245 -33.44 -10.99 -45.98
C ASN A 245 -32.48 -11.56 -44.92
N ASP A 246 -31.20 -11.79 -45.25
CA ASP A 246 -30.22 -12.31 -44.29
C ASP A 246 -29.67 -11.22 -43.36
N LEU A 247 -29.65 -9.96 -43.82
CA LEU A 247 -29.16 -8.83 -43.04
C LEU A 247 -30.11 -8.49 -41.87
N VAL A 248 -31.42 -8.43 -42.13
CA VAL A 248 -32.44 -8.14 -41.11
C VAL A 248 -32.44 -9.23 -40.03
N ALA A 249 -32.27 -10.50 -40.42
CA ALA A 249 -32.19 -11.62 -39.49
C ALA A 249 -30.94 -11.55 -38.59
N PHE A 250 -29.78 -11.20 -39.16
CA PHE A 250 -28.53 -11.05 -38.41
C PHE A 250 -28.61 -9.94 -37.36
N TYR A 251 -29.16 -8.77 -37.70
CA TYR A 251 -29.26 -7.66 -36.76
C TYR A 251 -30.37 -7.87 -35.72
N ALA A 252 -31.50 -8.48 -36.09
CA ALA A 252 -32.52 -8.88 -35.13
C ALA A 252 -31.98 -9.88 -34.08
N ALA A 253 -31.11 -10.81 -34.50
CA ALA A 253 -30.45 -11.76 -33.60
C ALA A 253 -29.47 -11.11 -32.60
N ASN A 254 -28.99 -9.89 -32.91
CA ASN A 254 -28.08 -9.12 -32.06
C ASN A 254 -28.79 -7.99 -31.28
N GLY A 255 -30.13 -8.04 -31.19
CA GLY A 255 -30.92 -7.15 -30.34
C GLY A 255 -31.36 -5.83 -30.98
N TRP A 256 -31.25 -5.70 -32.30
CA TRP A 256 -31.68 -4.51 -33.03
C TRP A 256 -33.11 -4.72 -33.55
N SER A 257 -34.05 -3.86 -33.16
CA SER A 257 -35.43 -3.92 -33.67
C SER A 257 -35.59 -3.02 -34.89
N PHE A 258 -36.13 -3.57 -35.98
CA PHE A 258 -36.52 -2.82 -37.17
C PHE A 258 -38.04 -2.86 -37.27
N ASP A 259 -38.70 -1.70 -37.26
CA ASP A 259 -40.10 -1.61 -37.68
C ASP A 259 -40.14 -1.59 -39.21
N VAL A 260 -40.72 -2.64 -39.79
CA VAL A 260 -40.90 -2.82 -41.23
C VAL A 260 -42.01 -1.90 -41.73
#